data_AF-A0A5N6LZ48-F1
#
_entry.id   AF-A0A5N6LZ48-F1
#
_cell.length_a   1.000
_cell.length_b   1.000
_cell.length_c   1.000
_cell.angle_alpha   90.00
_cell.angle_beta   90.00
_cell.angle_gamma   90.00
#
_symmetry.space_group_name_H-M   'P 1'
#
loop_
_entity.id
_entity.type
_entity.pdbx_description
1 polymer ?
#
loop_
_entity_poly.entity_id
_entity_poly.type
_entity_poly.pdbx_seq_one_letter_code
_entity_poly.pdbx_strand_id
1 'polypeptide(L)'
;MEPEGKIDDSLYQFNVRNSDDDYEIDLIYSSYLTLFTINFHHSGLFTDYPSRSYENGELNFVDLLDTKDFCMKNLEAIKQKLGYEDREETYYHYIEPGGDLNSGIHGLRNEKDILIFHSYITLQNRFLDVYLEHGCTNVLYLSKSTNNLLLCQNEPSNESIKVLSLAA
;
A
#
# COMPACT_ATOMS: atom_id res chain seq x y z
N MET A 1 -24.52 2.95 24.87
CA MET A 1 -23.10 3.16 24.54
C MET A 1 -22.94 2.57 23.15
N GLU A 2 -22.97 3.41 22.11
CA GLU A 2 -22.62 2.96 20.76
C GLU A 2 -21.11 2.74 20.71
N PRO A 3 -20.60 1.74 19.97
CA PRO A 3 -19.17 1.56 19.82
C PRO A 3 -18.62 2.71 18.96
N GLU A 4 -17.85 3.59 19.57
CA GLU A 4 -16.95 4.50 18.86
C GLU A 4 -16.01 3.65 17.99
N GLY A 5 -15.97 3.91 16.68
CA GLY A 5 -14.92 3.34 15.81
C GLY A 5 -15.37 2.63 14.53
N LYS A 6 -16.68 2.46 14.26
CA LYS A 6 -17.09 2.02 12.92
C LYS A 6 -16.91 3.18 11.94
N ILE A 7 -15.98 3.02 11.00
CA ILE A 7 -15.92 3.88 9.83
C ILE A 7 -17.24 3.69 9.08
N ASP A 8 -17.89 4.79 8.71
CA ASP A 8 -19.06 4.73 7.84
C ASP A 8 -18.59 4.40 6.43
N ASP A 9 -18.65 3.11 6.08
CA ASP A 9 -18.24 2.57 4.78
C ASP A 9 -19.00 3.22 3.60
N SER A 10 -20.12 3.90 3.85
CA SER A 10 -20.85 4.63 2.79
C SER A 10 -20.15 5.91 2.34
N LEU A 11 -19.16 6.41 3.11
CA LEU A 11 -18.37 7.60 2.78
C LEU A 11 -17.32 7.35 1.69
N TYR A 12 -16.92 6.09 1.48
CA TYR A 12 -15.85 5.76 0.53
C TYR A 12 -16.41 5.00 -0.67
N GLN A 13 -16.26 5.59 -1.84
CA GLN A 13 -16.73 4.99 -3.08
C GLN A 13 -15.65 4.11 -3.69
N PHE A 14 -15.56 2.85 -3.23
CA PHE A 14 -14.71 1.83 -3.83
C PHE A 14 -15.37 0.45 -3.81
N ASN A 15 -14.96 -0.41 -4.73
CA ASN A 15 -15.41 -1.80 -4.81
C ASN A 15 -14.28 -2.76 -4.48
N VAL A 16 -14.56 -3.82 -3.73
CA VAL A 16 -13.59 -4.89 -3.45
C VAL A 16 -14.04 -6.11 -4.24
N ARG A 17 -13.15 -6.65 -5.08
CA ARG A 17 -13.36 -7.88 -5.84
C ARG A 17 -12.33 -8.93 -5.49
N ASN A 18 -12.71 -10.18 -5.67
CA ASN A 18 -11.76 -11.29 -5.58
C ASN A 18 -10.84 -11.29 -6.80
N SER A 19 -9.65 -11.85 -6.64
CA SER A 19 -8.67 -11.97 -7.71
C SER A 19 -9.15 -12.84 -8.87
N ASP A 20 -10.09 -13.76 -8.62
CA ASP A 20 -10.70 -14.64 -9.63
C ASP A 20 -11.90 -14.00 -10.37
N ASP A 21 -12.34 -12.80 -9.97
CA ASP A 21 -13.49 -12.15 -10.60
C ASP A 21 -13.09 -11.45 -11.90
N ASP A 22 -13.65 -11.85 -13.04
CA ASP A 22 -13.50 -11.13 -14.30
C ASP A 22 -14.35 -9.84 -14.29
N TYR A 23 -13.69 -8.68 -14.35
CA TYR A 23 -14.35 -7.38 -14.42
C TYR A 23 -13.66 -6.47 -15.45
N GLU A 24 -14.41 -5.96 -16.43
CA GLU A 24 -13.88 -5.09 -17.50
C GLU A 24 -13.66 -3.65 -16.98
N ILE A 25 -12.80 -3.49 -15.96
CA ILE A 25 -12.53 -2.22 -15.30
C ILE A 25 -11.95 -1.17 -16.26
N ASP A 26 -11.22 -1.61 -17.29
CA ASP A 26 -10.63 -0.75 -18.31
C ASP A 26 -11.67 0.06 -19.09
N LEU A 27 -12.85 -0.52 -19.36
CA LEU A 27 -13.95 0.16 -20.04
C LEU A 27 -14.55 1.29 -19.18
N ILE A 28 -14.56 1.09 -17.86
CA ILE A 28 -14.99 2.12 -16.92
C ILE A 28 -13.94 3.23 -16.92
N TYR A 29 -12.68 2.88 -16.73
CA TYR A 29 -11.56 3.81 -16.60
C TYR A 29 -11.26 4.64 -17.85
N SER A 30 -11.64 4.18 -19.05
CA SER A 30 -11.42 4.96 -20.28
C SER A 30 -12.04 6.36 -20.24
N SER A 31 -13.08 6.56 -19.43
CA SER A 31 -13.80 7.83 -19.30
C SER A 31 -13.38 8.67 -18.08
N TYR A 32 -12.57 8.12 -17.17
CA TYR A 32 -12.20 8.78 -15.90
C TYR A 32 -10.69 8.79 -15.72
N LEU A 33 -10.07 9.97 -15.78
CA LEU A 33 -8.60 10.10 -15.78
C LEU A 33 -7.96 9.87 -14.40
N THR A 34 -8.75 9.99 -13.32
CA THR A 34 -8.26 9.93 -11.94
C THR A 34 -8.60 8.61 -11.23
N LEU A 35 -9.36 7.73 -11.90
CA LEU A 35 -9.69 6.43 -11.33
C LEU A 35 -8.57 5.41 -11.52
N PHE A 36 -8.34 4.64 -10.46
CA PHE A 36 -7.31 3.60 -10.38
C PHE A 36 -7.76 2.44 -9.50
N THR A 37 -7.05 1.33 -9.64
CA THR A 37 -7.21 0.10 -8.87
C THR A 37 -5.97 -0.14 -8.02
N ILE A 38 -6.19 -0.60 -6.80
CA ILE A 38 -5.13 -1.19 -5.97
C ILE A 38 -5.23 -2.71 -6.03
N ASN A 39 -4.11 -3.36 -6.34
CA ASN A 39 -3.91 -4.78 -6.08
C ASN A 39 -3.53 -4.90 -4.60
N PHE A 40 -4.49 -5.25 -3.76
CA PHE A 40 -4.34 -5.22 -2.31
C PHE A 40 -3.94 -6.62 -1.83
N HIS A 41 -2.67 -6.76 -1.46
CA HIS A 41 -2.07 -7.97 -0.91
C HIS A 41 -2.18 -7.93 0.62
N HIS A 42 -2.78 -8.96 1.21
CA HIS A 42 -3.04 -9.02 2.66
C HIS A 42 -2.90 -10.47 3.17
N SER A 43 -3.08 -10.70 4.49
CA SER A 43 -2.92 -12.01 5.14
C SER A 43 -1.53 -12.66 5.05
N GLY A 44 -0.57 -12.05 4.37
CA GLY A 44 0.79 -12.56 4.19
C GLY A 44 1.82 -11.84 5.06
N LEU A 45 3.09 -12.14 4.78
CA LEU A 45 4.25 -11.54 5.45
C LEU A 45 5.41 -11.37 4.48
N PHE A 46 6.22 -10.33 4.68
CA PHE A 46 7.45 -10.17 3.92
C PHE A 46 8.58 -11.08 4.43
N THR A 47 9.30 -11.70 3.51
CA THR A 47 10.59 -12.32 3.82
C THR A 47 11.69 -11.27 3.95
N ASP A 48 12.81 -11.66 4.54
CA ASP A 48 13.93 -10.75 4.77
C ASP A 48 14.61 -10.31 3.47
N TYR A 49 15.25 -9.15 3.51
CA TYR A 49 16.15 -8.71 2.44
C TYR A 49 17.51 -9.43 2.53
N PRO A 50 18.17 -9.78 1.41
CA PRO A 50 17.73 -9.63 0.01
C PRO A 50 16.82 -10.79 -0.44
N SER A 51 16.24 -10.63 -1.64
CA SER A 51 15.30 -11.60 -2.26
C SER A 51 13.93 -11.65 -1.56
N ARG A 52 13.46 -10.48 -1.11
CA ARG A 52 12.14 -10.31 -0.49
C ARG A 52 11.01 -10.81 -1.39
N SER A 53 10.11 -11.55 -0.79
CA SER A 53 8.82 -12.03 -1.30
C SER A 53 7.73 -11.67 -0.29
N TYR A 54 6.48 -11.62 -0.74
CA TYR A 54 5.31 -11.59 0.14
C TYR A 54 4.66 -12.98 0.12
N GLU A 55 4.74 -13.71 1.23
CA GLU A 55 4.39 -15.13 1.29
C GLU A 55 3.07 -15.39 2.01
N ASN A 56 2.35 -16.41 1.55
CA ASN A 56 1.06 -16.85 2.08
C ASN A 56 -0.02 -15.75 2.09
N GLY A 57 0.14 -14.74 1.24
CA GLY A 57 -0.81 -13.65 1.09
C GLY A 57 -2.01 -14.03 0.24
N GLU A 58 -3.08 -13.28 0.46
CA GLU A 58 -4.27 -13.22 -0.40
C GLU A 58 -4.24 -11.91 -1.20
N LEU A 59 -4.95 -11.90 -2.32
CA LEU A 59 -5.05 -10.76 -3.22
C LEU A 59 -6.51 -10.43 -3.49
N ASN A 60 -6.88 -9.18 -3.20
CA ASN A 60 -8.13 -8.58 -3.62
C ASN A 60 -7.86 -7.34 -4.49
N PHE A 61 -8.74 -7.08 -5.46
CA PHE A 61 -8.71 -5.85 -6.23
C PHE A 61 -9.61 -4.81 -5.58
N VAL A 62 -9.09 -3.60 -5.38
CA VAL A 62 -9.84 -2.46 -4.88
C VAL A 62 -10.01 -1.46 -6.02
N ASP A 63 -11.18 -1.45 -6.61
CA ASP A 63 -11.51 -0.66 -7.79
C ASP A 63 -12.23 0.65 -7.44
N LEU A 64 -12.28 1.55 -8.43
CA LEU A 64 -12.99 2.83 -8.40
C LEU A 64 -12.41 3.86 -7.40
N LEU A 65 -11.15 3.68 -6.99
CA LEU A 65 -10.47 4.69 -6.18
C LEU A 65 -10.16 5.91 -7.05
N ASP A 66 -10.35 7.12 -6.51
CA ASP A 66 -10.04 8.38 -7.20
C ASP A 66 -8.86 9.09 -6.51
N THR A 67 -7.85 9.50 -7.27
CA THR A 67 -6.67 10.23 -6.75
C THR A 67 -7.00 11.55 -6.06
N LYS A 68 -8.19 12.11 -6.30
CA LYS A 68 -8.65 13.33 -5.61
C LYS A 68 -9.09 13.08 -4.17
N ASP A 69 -9.59 11.88 -3.89
CA ASP A 69 -10.23 11.53 -2.62
C ASP A 69 -9.45 10.46 -1.83
N PHE A 70 -8.55 9.73 -2.49
CA PHE A 70 -7.77 8.67 -1.87
C PHE A 70 -6.82 9.22 -0.81
N CYS A 71 -6.89 8.65 0.40
CA CYS A 71 -6.04 8.98 1.52
C CYS A 71 -5.85 7.76 2.44
N MET A 72 -5.09 7.93 3.52
CA MET A 72 -4.87 6.87 4.52
C MET A 72 -6.17 6.27 5.07
N LYS A 73 -7.25 7.06 5.19
CA LYS A 73 -8.53 6.53 5.69
C LYS A 73 -9.20 5.55 4.71
N ASN A 74 -8.90 5.65 3.41
CA ASN A 74 -9.37 4.66 2.44
C ASN A 74 -8.70 3.31 2.68
N LEU A 75 -7.39 3.28 3.02
CA LEU A 75 -6.68 2.05 3.37
C LEU A 75 -7.31 1.38 4.60
N GLU A 76 -7.63 2.17 5.63
CA GLU A 76 -8.35 1.68 6.81
C GLU A 76 -9.74 1.14 6.47
N ALA A 77 -10.50 1.83 5.61
CA ALA A 77 -11.81 1.36 5.17
C ALA A 77 -11.72 0.07 4.33
N ILE A 78 -10.72 -0.06 3.46
CA ILE A 78 -10.44 -1.30 2.70
C ILE A 78 -10.15 -2.45 3.66
N LYS A 79 -9.27 -2.23 4.63
CA LYS A 79 -8.93 -3.19 5.68
C LYS A 79 -10.18 -3.65 6.45
N GLN A 80 -11.01 -2.71 6.91
CA GLN A 80 -12.24 -3.05 7.63
C GLN A 80 -13.24 -3.82 6.75
N LYS A 81 -13.36 -3.46 5.47
CA LYS A 81 -14.24 -4.15 4.51
C LYS A 81 -13.79 -5.57 4.19
N LEU A 82 -12.50 -5.85 4.29
CA LEU A 82 -11.93 -7.20 4.21
C LEU A 82 -12.07 -8.00 5.52
N GLY A 83 -12.65 -7.40 6.57
CA GLY A 83 -12.97 -8.07 7.83
C GLY A 83 -11.87 -8.01 8.89
N TYR A 84 -10.84 -7.20 8.69
CA TYR A 84 -9.79 -7.00 9.68
C TYR A 84 -10.20 -5.98 10.75
N GLU A 85 -9.91 -6.30 12.01
CA GLU A 85 -10.18 -5.42 13.15
C GLU A 85 -8.96 -4.59 13.55
N ASP A 86 -9.19 -3.43 14.17
CA ASP A 86 -8.14 -2.50 14.64
C ASP A 86 -7.45 -2.96 15.95
N ARG A 87 -7.24 -4.28 16.10
CA ARG A 87 -6.65 -4.85 17.32
C ARG A 87 -5.13 -4.76 17.36
N GLU A 88 -4.50 -4.65 16.20
CA GLU A 88 -3.05 -4.68 16.03
C GLU A 88 -2.59 -3.52 15.14
N GLU A 89 -1.35 -3.08 15.33
CA GLU A 89 -0.73 -2.08 14.46
C GLU A 89 -0.62 -2.62 13.03
N THR A 90 -0.86 -1.78 12.03
CA THR A 90 -0.84 -2.20 10.63
C THR A 90 0.13 -1.36 9.81
N TYR A 91 0.84 -2.01 8.90
CA TYR A 91 1.81 -1.39 8.01
C TYR A 91 1.36 -1.56 6.56
N TYR A 92 1.30 -0.45 5.84
CA TYR A 92 1.00 -0.45 4.41
C TYR A 92 2.26 -0.13 3.61
N HIS A 93 2.46 -0.87 2.53
CA HIS A 93 3.58 -0.71 1.63
C HIS A 93 3.08 -0.67 0.19
N TYR A 94 3.82 -0.03 -0.71
CA TYR A 94 3.53 -0.07 -2.14
C TYR A 94 4.80 -0.31 -2.94
N ILE A 95 4.65 -0.81 -4.17
CA ILE A 95 5.75 -0.92 -5.13
C ILE A 95 5.62 0.18 -6.17
N GLU A 96 6.71 0.93 -6.41
CA GLU A 96 6.74 1.88 -7.52
C GLU A 96 6.70 1.17 -8.87
N PRO A 97 6.12 1.78 -9.93
CA PRO A 97 6.00 1.15 -11.24
C PRO A 97 7.36 0.71 -11.80
N GLY A 98 7.46 -0.57 -12.17
CA GLY A 98 8.69 -1.19 -12.66
C GLY A 98 9.73 -1.55 -11.59
N GLY A 99 9.44 -1.25 -10.31
CA GLY A 99 10.24 -1.67 -9.17
C GLY A 99 9.96 -3.11 -8.71
N ASP A 100 10.71 -3.55 -7.71
CA ASP A 100 10.56 -4.87 -7.06
C ASP A 100 10.47 -4.74 -5.53
N LEU A 101 10.22 -5.86 -4.85
CA LEU A 101 10.12 -5.91 -3.39
C LEU A 101 11.44 -5.65 -2.65
N ASN A 102 12.58 -5.69 -3.33
CA ASN A 102 13.89 -5.42 -2.70
C ASN A 102 14.23 -3.93 -2.70
N SER A 103 13.88 -3.24 -3.78
CA SER A 103 14.41 -1.91 -4.08
C SER A 103 13.36 -0.86 -4.43
N GLY A 104 12.19 -1.29 -4.91
CA GLY A 104 11.08 -0.41 -5.31
C GLY A 104 9.94 -0.36 -4.30
N ILE A 105 10.06 -1.05 -3.16
CA ILE A 105 9.06 -0.99 -2.09
C ILE A 105 9.22 0.26 -1.23
N HIS A 106 8.09 0.88 -0.91
CA HIS A 106 7.96 2.12 -0.13
C HIS A 106 6.84 1.98 0.89
N GLY A 107 6.88 2.76 1.97
CA GLY A 107 5.81 2.76 2.99
C GLY A 107 4.70 3.76 2.63
N LEU A 108 3.45 3.44 2.98
CA LEU A 108 2.32 4.38 3.02
C LEU A 108 1.97 4.67 4.48
N ARG A 109 2.48 5.78 5.02
CA ARG A 109 2.33 6.07 6.46
C ARG A 109 1.68 7.41 6.74
N ASN A 110 1.87 8.35 5.82
CA ASN A 110 1.42 9.72 5.99
C ASN A 110 1.03 10.32 4.64
N GLU A 111 0.53 11.55 4.69
CA GLU A 111 0.05 12.28 3.52
C GLU A 111 1.14 12.51 2.46
N LYS A 112 2.41 12.68 2.84
CA LYS A 112 3.51 12.83 1.88
C LYS A 112 3.72 11.55 1.08
N ASP A 113 3.63 10.39 1.73
CA ASP A 113 3.75 9.10 1.06
C ASP A 113 2.60 8.89 0.07
N ILE A 114 1.37 9.27 0.46
CA ILE A 114 0.18 9.25 -0.41
C ILE A 114 0.38 10.18 -1.63
N LEU A 115 0.95 11.36 -1.45
CA LEU A 115 1.23 12.27 -2.58
C LEU A 115 2.25 11.69 -3.56
N ILE A 116 3.27 10.98 -3.07
CA ILE A 116 4.24 10.28 -3.92
C ILE A 116 3.55 9.11 -4.62
N PHE A 117 2.77 8.31 -3.90
CA PHE A 117 1.97 7.23 -4.46
C PHE A 117 1.05 7.71 -5.59
N HIS A 118 0.36 8.85 -5.41
CA HIS A 118 -0.47 9.46 -6.44
C HIS A 118 0.31 9.85 -7.71
N SER A 119 1.59 10.23 -7.58
CA SER A 119 2.40 10.61 -8.73
C SER A 119 2.65 9.46 -9.71
N TYR A 120 2.51 8.22 -9.25
CA TYR A 120 2.64 7.02 -10.08
C TYR A 120 1.35 6.64 -10.82
N ILE A 121 0.21 7.24 -10.45
CA ILE A 121 -1.08 6.96 -11.07
C ILE A 121 -1.21 7.83 -12.32
N THR A 122 -1.24 7.19 -13.47
CA THR A 122 -1.31 7.85 -14.78
C THR A 122 -2.30 7.12 -15.68
N LEU A 123 -2.62 7.70 -16.84
CA LEU A 123 -3.49 7.03 -17.81
C LEU A 123 -2.91 5.70 -18.31
N GLN A 124 -1.59 5.55 -18.32
CA GLN A 124 -0.88 4.34 -18.73
C GLN A 124 -0.60 3.39 -17.55
N ASN A 125 -0.81 3.84 -16.31
CA ASN A 125 -0.55 3.07 -15.11
C ASN A 125 -1.63 3.34 -14.06
N ARG A 126 -2.63 2.45 -14.03
CA ARG A 126 -3.82 2.57 -13.17
C ARG A 126 -3.93 1.46 -12.14
N PHE A 127 -2.96 0.57 -12.10
CA PHE A 127 -2.92 -0.57 -11.19
C PHE A 127 -1.64 -0.45 -10.38
N LEU A 128 -1.77 -0.43 -9.06
CA LEU A 128 -0.64 -0.34 -8.14
C LEU A 128 -0.77 -1.42 -7.07
N ASP A 129 0.34 -2.06 -6.75
CA ASP A 129 0.39 -3.06 -5.67
C ASP A 129 0.54 -2.36 -4.33
N VAL A 130 -0.35 -2.69 -3.39
CA VAL A 130 -0.28 -2.31 -1.98
C VAL A 130 -0.31 -3.56 -1.12
N TYR A 131 0.54 -3.60 -0.10
CA TYR A 131 0.71 -4.73 0.79
C TYR A 131 0.40 -4.32 2.23
N LEU A 132 -0.32 -5.18 2.94
CA LEU A 132 -0.69 -5.02 4.34
C LEU A 132 0.07 -6.03 5.21
N GLU A 133 0.75 -5.56 6.26
CA GLU A 133 1.27 -6.39 7.35
C GLU A 133 0.60 -6.04 8.68
N HIS A 134 0.37 -7.05 9.53
CA HIS A 134 -0.21 -6.89 10.86
C HIS A 134 0.83 -7.11 11.96
N GLY A 135 0.76 -6.30 13.01
CA GLY A 135 1.55 -6.40 14.23
C GLY A 135 2.98 -5.88 14.11
N CYS A 136 3.73 -6.27 13.09
CA CYS A 136 5.10 -5.84 12.85
C CYS A 136 5.47 -5.85 11.37
N THR A 137 6.56 -5.14 11.01
CA THR A 137 7.15 -5.16 9.67
C THR A 137 8.67 -5.30 9.76
N ASN A 138 9.26 -6.14 8.92
CA ASN A 138 10.71 -6.26 8.71
C ASN A 138 11.17 -5.49 7.46
N VAL A 139 10.27 -4.74 6.80
CA VAL A 139 10.56 -4.04 5.56
C VAL A 139 11.52 -2.89 5.80
N LEU A 140 12.70 -3.01 5.22
CA LEU A 140 13.69 -1.94 5.06
C LEU A 140 13.51 -1.29 3.70
N TYR A 141 13.62 0.04 3.66
CA TYR A 141 13.46 0.85 2.45
C TYR A 141 14.81 1.36 1.98
N LEU A 142 15.05 1.36 0.68
CA LEU A 142 16.27 1.95 0.14
C LEU A 142 16.09 3.45 -0.04
N SER A 143 16.95 4.24 0.60
CA SER A 143 17.10 5.66 0.27
C SER A 143 18.35 5.88 -0.56
N LYS A 144 18.20 6.64 -1.65
CA LYS A 144 19.34 7.08 -2.47
C LYS A 144 19.97 8.29 -1.80
N SER A 145 21.17 8.11 -1.25
CA SER A 145 22.07 9.22 -0.94
C SER A 145 23.02 9.44 -2.10
N THR A 146 23.52 10.66 -2.27
CA THR A 146 24.28 11.15 -3.45
C THR A 146 25.45 10.26 -3.91
N ASN A 147 25.93 9.32 -3.08
CA ASN A 147 26.95 8.35 -3.48
C ASN A 147 26.75 6.91 -2.95
N ASN A 148 25.67 6.59 -2.21
CA ASN A 148 25.46 5.27 -1.58
C ASN A 148 23.99 4.86 -1.49
N LEU A 149 23.70 3.56 -1.62
CA LEU A 149 22.41 2.96 -1.25
C LEU A 149 22.39 2.72 0.26
N LEU A 150 21.39 3.25 0.94
CA LEU A 150 21.21 3.10 2.37
C LEU A 150 19.92 2.33 2.65
N LEU A 151 20.01 1.31 3.51
CA LEU A 151 18.82 0.64 4.04
C LEU A 151 18.30 1.45 5.23
N CYS A 152 17.06 1.89 5.15
CA CYS A 152 16.41 2.72 6.15
C CYS A 152 15.34 1.91 6.87
N GLN A 153 15.46 1.81 8.19
CA GLN A 153 14.35 1.48 9.09
C GLN A 153 13.75 2.79 9.57
N ASN A 154 12.44 2.95 9.43
CA ASN A 154 11.74 4.05 10.09
C ASN A 154 10.93 3.45 11.24
N GLU A 155 11.32 3.82 12.46
CA GLU A 155 10.63 3.40 13.69
C GLU A 155 9.21 4.01 13.73
N PRO A 156 8.18 3.31 14.23
CA PRO A 156 6.79 3.73 14.09
C PRO A 156 6.39 5.01 14.86
N SER A 157 7.30 5.68 15.57
CA SER A 157 6.92 6.81 16.43
C SER A 157 7.96 7.93 16.59
N ASN A 158 8.98 8.01 15.74
CA ASN A 158 9.90 9.15 15.77
C ASN A 158 10.52 9.39 14.39
N GLU A 159 10.73 10.65 14.01
CA GLU A 159 11.34 11.12 12.75
C GLU A 159 12.80 10.66 12.53
N SER A 160 13.24 9.62 13.24
CA SER A 160 14.58 9.07 13.21
C SER A 160 14.66 7.93 12.18
N ILE A 161 15.24 8.24 11.01
CA ILE A 161 15.64 7.23 10.02
C ILE A 161 16.88 6.51 10.55
N LYS A 162 16.79 5.22 10.85
CA LYS A 162 17.96 4.41 11.16
C LYS A 162 18.59 3.94 9.86
N VAL A 163 19.75 4.52 9.54
CA VAL A 163 20.55 4.17 8.36
C VAL A 163 21.42 2.96 8.67
N LEU A 164 21.20 1.87 7.94
CA LEU A 164 22.06 0.70 7.91
C LEU A 164 22.92 0.81 6.62
N SER A 165 24.24 0.90 6.79
CA SER A 165 25.18 0.91 5.65
C SER A 165 25.39 -0.50 5.13
N LEU A 166 25.28 -0.71 3.82
CA LEU A 166 25.85 -1.91 3.21
C LEU A 166 27.38 -1.79 3.27
N ALA A 167 28.02 -2.69 4.02
CA ALA A 167 29.47 -2.89 3.90
C ALA A 167 29.73 -3.57 2.55
N ALA A 168 30.62 -2.96 1.75
CA ALA A 168 31.09 -3.51 0.48
C ALA A 168 31.98 -4.75 0.68
#